data_AF-A0A923WGB5-F1
#
_entry.id   AF-A0A923WGB5-F1
#
_cell.length_a   1.000
_cell.length_b   1.000
_cell.length_c   1.000
_cell.angle_alpha   90.00
_cell.angle_beta   90.00
_cell.angle_gamma   90.00
#
_symmetry.space_group_name_H-M   'P 1'
#
loop_
_entity.id
_entity.type
_entity.pdbx_description
1 polymer ?
#
loop_
_entity_poly.entity_id
_entity_poly.type
_entity_poly.pdbx_seq_one_letter_code
_entity_poly.pdbx_strand_id
1 'polypeptide(L)'
;MAASEVILIAAAPAATHQIAESLGDVRGKVIIDAMNSVRTKPDGYPTSTHALLHLTATPDVVRCFNTTGVENMLHPRYGEAGGEAGIDMSVAGDSERGKAVARQLALAAGFGACHDFGGADKFELLESLALGWVKLAVMQRNGRDIAFRVVRR
;
A
#
# COMPACT_ATOMS: atom_id res chain seq x y z
N MET A 1 -8.26 17.24 -8.72
CA MET A 1 -9.06 16.17 -8.09
C MET A 1 -10.31 15.80 -8.89
N ALA A 2 -11.03 16.75 -9.51
CA ALA A 2 -12.27 16.45 -10.25
C ALA A 2 -12.11 15.46 -11.42
N ALA A 3 -10.95 15.40 -12.08
CA ALA A 3 -10.73 14.56 -13.26
C ALA A 3 -10.23 13.12 -12.99
N SER A 4 -9.91 12.75 -11.75
CA SER A 4 -9.38 11.40 -11.44
C SER A 4 -10.43 10.47 -10.84
N GLU A 5 -10.41 9.21 -11.25
CA GLU A 5 -11.25 8.12 -10.69
C GLU A 5 -10.55 7.39 -9.54
N VAL A 6 -9.21 7.44 -9.51
CA VAL A 6 -8.34 6.79 -8.52
C VAL A 6 -7.37 7.81 -7.96
N ILE A 7 -7.15 7.76 -6.64
CA ILE A 7 -6.22 8.62 -5.91
C ILE A 7 -5.24 7.70 -5.17
N LEU A 8 -3.97 7.70 -5.58
CA LEU A 8 -2.89 7.04 -4.84
C LEU A 8 -2.23 8.05 -3.90
N ILE A 9 -2.16 7.73 -2.61
CA ILE A 9 -1.55 8.60 -1.60
C ILE A 9 -0.21 8.00 -1.17
N ALA A 10 0.88 8.68 -1.53
CA ALA A 10 2.26 8.30 -1.22
C ALA A 10 2.96 9.46 -0.49
N ALA A 11 2.51 9.76 0.73
CA ALA A 11 2.99 10.88 1.55
C ALA A 11 3.49 10.41 2.94
N ALA A 12 3.74 11.35 3.84
CA ALA A 12 4.01 11.04 5.23
C ALA A 12 2.70 10.75 6.00
N PRO A 13 2.60 9.66 6.79
CA PRO A 13 1.37 9.33 7.52
C PRO A 13 0.86 10.43 8.46
N ALA A 14 1.77 11.24 9.02
CA ALA A 14 1.41 12.37 9.88
C ALA A 14 0.58 13.45 9.15
N ALA A 15 0.71 13.56 7.82
CA ALA A 15 -0.02 14.54 7.03
C ALA A 15 -1.45 14.09 6.65
N THR A 16 -1.90 12.92 7.11
CA THR A 16 -3.17 12.32 6.64
C THR A 16 -4.38 13.23 6.88
N HIS A 17 -4.43 13.95 8.00
CA HIS A 17 -5.52 14.91 8.28
C HIS A 17 -5.58 16.03 7.24
N GLN A 18 -4.44 16.70 7.01
CA GLN A 18 -4.33 17.76 6.00
C GLN A 18 -4.61 17.24 4.59
N ILE A 19 -4.16 16.02 4.28
CA ILE A 19 -4.44 15.38 3.00
C ILE A 19 -5.94 15.19 2.84
N ALA A 20 -6.61 14.54 3.80
CA ALA A 20 -8.05 14.28 3.74
C ALA A 20 -8.87 15.58 3.57
N GLU A 21 -8.50 16.65 4.28
CA GLU A 21 -9.10 17.98 4.10
C GLU A 21 -8.89 18.52 2.68
N SER A 22 -7.66 18.42 2.16
CA SER A 22 -7.30 18.90 0.82
C SER A 22 -7.93 18.10 -0.31
N LEU A 23 -8.29 16.82 -0.08
CA LEU A 23 -8.96 16.00 -1.09
C LEU A 23 -10.38 16.50 -1.39
N GLY A 24 -11.04 17.12 -0.40
CA GLY A 24 -12.43 17.57 -0.51
C GLY A 24 -13.39 16.41 -0.77
N ASP A 25 -14.37 16.62 -1.66
CA ASP A 25 -15.34 15.57 -2.02
C ASP A 25 -14.71 14.50 -2.92
N VAL A 26 -14.63 13.29 -2.39
CA VAL A 26 -14.08 12.11 -3.06
C VAL A 26 -15.13 11.02 -3.28
N ARG A 27 -16.43 11.34 -3.18
CA ARG A 27 -17.50 10.37 -3.45
C ARG A 27 -17.32 9.72 -4.81
N GLY A 28 -17.41 8.39 -4.83
CA GLY A 28 -17.27 7.58 -6.05
C GLY A 28 -15.83 7.37 -6.53
N LYS A 29 -14.82 7.92 -5.84
CA LYS A 29 -13.39 7.72 -6.15
C LYS A 29 -12.81 6.61 -5.30
N VAL A 30 -11.85 5.88 -5.87
CA VAL A 30 -11.02 4.91 -5.15
C VAL A 30 -9.81 5.62 -4.55
N ILE A 31 -9.54 5.40 -3.27
CA ILE A 31 -8.33 5.83 -2.59
C ILE A 31 -7.44 4.61 -2.31
N ILE A 32 -6.19 4.69 -2.73
CA ILE A 32 -5.15 3.70 -2.42
C ILE A 32 -4.13 4.36 -1.51
N ASP A 33 -3.99 3.85 -0.30
CA ASP A 33 -3.00 4.30 0.67
C ASP A 33 -1.72 3.44 0.57
N ALA A 34 -0.60 4.09 0.24
CA ALA A 34 0.73 3.47 0.16
C ALA A 34 1.66 3.89 1.32
N MET A 35 1.17 4.64 2.30
CA MET A 35 1.96 5.17 3.41
C MET A 35 2.14 4.13 4.53
N ASN A 36 3.22 4.23 5.31
CA ASN A 36 3.51 3.33 6.43
C ASN A 36 3.56 4.06 7.78
N SER A 37 2.59 3.81 8.66
CA SER A 37 2.47 4.35 10.01
C SER A 37 3.42 3.70 11.04
N VAL A 38 4.64 3.35 10.63
CA VAL A 38 5.62 2.66 11.49
C VAL A 38 6.27 3.61 12.49
N ARG A 39 6.79 4.74 12.00
CA ARG A 39 7.56 5.71 12.83
C ARG A 39 6.75 6.93 13.22
N THR A 40 5.79 7.29 12.37
CA THR A 40 4.87 8.41 12.52
C THR A 40 3.48 7.92 12.19
N LYS A 41 2.46 8.40 12.89
CA LYS A 41 1.06 8.05 12.64
C LYS A 41 0.21 9.31 12.62
N PRO A 42 -0.95 9.31 11.93
CA PRO A 42 -1.94 10.36 12.11
C PRO A 42 -2.52 10.34 13.52
N ASP A 43 -2.83 11.52 14.06
CA ASP A 43 -3.41 11.65 15.39
C ASP A 43 -4.78 10.97 15.47
N GLY A 44 -4.99 10.19 16.53
CA GLY A 44 -6.26 9.51 16.79
C GLY A 44 -6.49 8.21 16.02
N TYR A 45 -5.56 7.77 15.15
CA TYR A 45 -5.73 6.55 14.36
C TYR A 45 -4.51 5.62 14.43
N PRO A 46 -4.74 4.29 14.33
CA PRO A 46 -3.64 3.32 14.33
C PRO A 46 -2.83 3.36 13.03
N THR A 47 -3.46 3.63 11.89
CA THR A 47 -2.81 3.73 10.57
C THR A 47 -3.36 4.90 9.76
N SER A 48 -2.61 5.34 8.75
CA SER A 48 -3.11 6.33 7.77
C SER A 48 -4.35 5.85 7.02
N THR A 49 -4.47 4.55 6.75
CA THR A 49 -5.61 4.01 6.02
C THR A 49 -6.89 4.10 6.84
N HIS A 50 -6.83 3.85 8.16
CA HIS A 50 -7.96 4.08 9.06
C HIS A 50 -8.39 5.55 9.08
N ALA A 51 -7.42 6.46 9.15
CA ALA A 51 -7.70 7.89 9.12
C ALA A 51 -8.35 8.31 7.79
N LEU A 52 -7.83 7.86 6.65
CA LEU A 52 -8.40 8.16 5.33
C LEU A 52 -9.83 7.62 5.21
N LEU A 53 -10.06 6.36 5.59
CA LEU A 53 -11.39 5.75 5.56
C LEU A 53 -12.40 6.54 6.39
N HIS A 54 -12.01 6.96 7.61
CA HIS A 54 -12.89 7.75 8.47
C HIS A 54 -13.09 9.18 7.95
N LEU A 55 -12.02 9.91 7.67
CA LEU A 55 -12.05 11.35 7.39
C LEU A 55 -12.63 11.69 6.02
N THR A 56 -12.50 10.80 5.04
CA THR A 56 -13.03 11.04 3.68
C THR A 56 -14.45 10.53 3.48
N ALA A 57 -14.96 9.70 4.40
CA ALA A 57 -16.27 9.07 4.36
C ALA A 57 -16.59 8.28 3.07
N THR A 58 -15.58 7.97 2.25
CA THR A 58 -15.73 7.09 1.08
C THR A 58 -15.52 5.63 1.51
N PRO A 59 -16.36 4.68 1.07
CA PRO A 59 -16.12 3.27 1.36
C PRO A 59 -14.96 2.70 0.52
N ASP A 60 -14.58 3.37 -0.56
CA ASP A 60 -13.61 2.89 -1.54
C ASP A 60 -12.15 3.22 -1.15
N VAL A 61 -11.75 2.87 0.08
CA VAL A 61 -10.37 3.03 0.57
C VAL A 61 -9.70 1.67 0.77
N VAL A 62 -8.52 1.50 0.18
CA VAL A 62 -7.71 0.29 0.32
C VAL A 62 -6.25 0.62 0.60
N ARG A 63 -5.55 -0.31 1.22
CA ARG A 63 -4.10 -0.24 1.44
C ARG A 63 -3.39 -1.12 0.42
N CYS A 64 -2.40 -0.57 -0.28
CA CYS A 64 -1.58 -1.29 -1.26
C CYS A 64 -0.25 -0.55 -1.47
N PHE A 65 0.74 -1.17 -2.11
CA PHE A 65 2.07 -0.56 -2.38
C PHE A 65 2.90 -0.20 -1.13
N ASN A 66 2.50 -0.64 0.06
CA ASN A 66 3.16 -0.22 1.29
C ASN A 66 4.31 -1.16 1.74
N THR A 67 4.42 -2.36 1.18
CA THR A 67 5.27 -3.46 1.70
C THR A 67 6.69 -3.49 1.14
N THR A 68 7.12 -2.45 0.42
CA THR A 68 8.46 -2.41 -0.19
C THR A 68 8.97 -0.98 -0.42
N GLY A 69 10.24 -0.85 -0.84
CA GLY A 69 10.91 0.43 -1.11
C GLY A 69 10.76 0.94 -2.54
N VAL A 70 11.17 2.19 -2.79
CA VAL A 70 11.09 2.84 -4.11
C VAL A 70 11.95 2.14 -5.17
N GLU A 71 13.08 1.55 -4.75
CA GLU A 71 13.97 0.77 -5.61
C GLU A 71 13.20 -0.39 -6.26
N ASN A 72 12.36 -1.05 -5.47
CA ASN A 72 11.49 -2.15 -5.91
C ASN A 72 10.25 -1.67 -6.67
N MET A 73 9.78 -0.45 -6.43
CA MET A 73 8.71 0.15 -7.25
C MET A 73 9.20 0.45 -8.67
N LEU A 74 10.46 0.89 -8.81
CA LEU A 74 11.10 1.14 -10.10
C LEU A 74 11.49 -0.16 -10.81
N HIS A 75 11.92 -1.16 -10.04
CA HIS A 75 12.38 -2.46 -10.54
C HIS A 75 11.66 -3.62 -9.81
N PRO A 76 10.36 -3.84 -10.07
CA PRO A 76 9.58 -4.84 -9.36
C PRO A 76 9.89 -6.28 -9.79
N ARG A 77 10.81 -6.47 -10.74
CA ARG A 77 11.22 -7.78 -11.26
C ARG A 77 12.66 -8.04 -10.87
N TYR A 78 12.88 -9.17 -10.23
CA TYR A 78 14.19 -9.61 -9.81
C TYR A 78 14.72 -10.62 -10.84
N GLY A 79 16.02 -10.59 -11.17
CA GLY A 79 16.64 -11.41 -12.22
C GLY A 79 17.79 -12.28 -11.71
N GLU A 80 17.96 -13.43 -12.37
CA GLU A 80 18.94 -14.55 -12.23
C GLU A 80 19.07 -15.30 -10.88
N ALA A 81 18.85 -14.68 -9.72
CA ALA A 81 18.89 -15.41 -8.44
C ALA A 81 17.51 -15.96 -7.97
N GLY A 82 16.45 -15.83 -8.78
CA GLY A 82 15.09 -16.21 -8.39
C GLY A 82 14.03 -16.20 -9.51
N GLY A 83 14.43 -16.37 -10.78
CA GLY A 83 13.57 -16.35 -11.97
C GLY A 83 13.13 -14.92 -12.37
N GLU A 84 12.62 -14.72 -13.59
CA GLU A 84 12.04 -13.44 -14.09
C GLU A 84 10.78 -12.98 -13.33
N ALA A 85 10.67 -13.35 -12.06
CA ALA A 85 9.48 -13.27 -11.27
C ALA A 85 9.33 -11.87 -10.68
N GLY A 86 8.21 -11.21 -10.98
CA GLY A 86 7.82 -9.98 -10.29
C GLY A 86 7.63 -10.25 -8.79
N ILE A 87 8.06 -9.33 -7.93
CA ILE A 87 7.80 -9.41 -6.49
C ILE A 87 6.31 -9.26 -6.20
N ASP A 88 5.87 -9.73 -5.04
CA ASP A 88 4.45 -9.72 -4.71
C ASP A 88 4.05 -8.42 -4.02
N MET A 89 2.83 -7.99 -4.32
CA MET A 89 2.13 -6.93 -3.64
C MET A 89 1.00 -7.53 -2.78
N SER A 90 0.54 -6.74 -1.81
CA SER A 90 -0.61 -7.09 -0.98
C SER A 90 -1.62 -5.94 -0.99
N VAL A 91 -2.90 -6.29 -0.91
CA VAL A 91 -4.00 -5.33 -0.78
C VAL A 91 -4.94 -5.74 0.34
N ALA A 92 -5.47 -4.76 1.07
CA ALA A 92 -6.53 -4.96 2.06
C ALA A 92 -7.50 -3.78 2.06
N GLY A 93 -8.76 -4.04 2.42
CA GLY A 93 -9.83 -3.07 2.57
C GLY A 93 -11.19 -3.65 2.21
N ASP A 94 -12.27 -3.07 2.75
CA ASP A 94 -13.63 -3.60 2.57
C ASP A 94 -14.19 -3.34 1.15
N SER A 95 -13.59 -2.42 0.40
CA SER A 95 -14.01 -2.13 -0.97
C SER A 95 -13.45 -3.13 -1.97
N GLU A 96 -14.30 -4.03 -2.45
CA GLU A 96 -14.00 -4.93 -3.57
C GLU A 96 -13.56 -4.17 -4.83
N ARG A 97 -14.21 -3.03 -5.11
CA ARG A 97 -13.84 -2.15 -6.23
C ARG A 97 -12.44 -1.59 -6.05
N GLY A 98 -12.13 -1.07 -4.86
CA GLY A 98 -10.82 -0.52 -4.54
C GLY A 98 -9.72 -1.58 -4.63
N LYS A 99 -9.99 -2.79 -4.12
CA LYS A 99 -9.05 -3.91 -4.20
C LYS A 99 -8.78 -4.33 -5.64
N ALA A 100 -9.83 -4.42 -6.46
CA ALA A 100 -9.70 -4.74 -7.88
C ALA A 100 -8.85 -3.71 -8.63
N VAL A 101 -9.09 -2.41 -8.40
CA VAL A 101 -8.31 -1.32 -9.00
C VAL A 101 -6.85 -1.37 -8.56
N ALA A 102 -6.58 -1.51 -7.26
CA ALA A 102 -5.22 -1.60 -6.74
C ALA A 102 -4.45 -2.81 -7.31
N ARG A 103 -5.12 -3.96 -7.41
CA ARG A 103 -4.57 -5.17 -8.03
C ARG A 103 -4.25 -4.95 -9.52
N GLN A 104 -5.15 -4.33 -10.27
CA GLN A 104 -4.92 -4.02 -11.68
C GLN A 104 -3.68 -3.11 -11.84
N LEU A 105 -3.57 -2.06 -11.03
CA LEU A 105 -2.43 -1.14 -11.08
C LEU A 105 -1.12 -1.83 -10.70
N ALA A 106 -1.12 -2.70 -9.68
CA ALA A 106 0.08 -3.44 -9.28
C ALA A 106 0.57 -4.37 -10.40
N LEU A 107 -0.33 -5.13 -11.04
CA LEU A 107 0.04 -6.01 -12.14
C LEU A 107 0.52 -5.22 -13.37
N ALA A 108 -0.15 -4.11 -13.70
CA ALA A 108 0.26 -3.23 -14.79
C ALA A 108 1.63 -2.58 -14.54
N ALA A 109 1.99 -2.32 -13.28
CA ALA A 109 3.30 -1.81 -12.89
C ALA A 109 4.41 -2.88 -12.93
N GLY A 110 4.08 -4.16 -13.17
CA GLY A 110 5.06 -5.24 -13.34
C GLY A 110 5.31 -6.12 -12.11
N PHE A 111 4.54 -5.93 -11.03
CA PHE A 111 4.53 -6.85 -9.88
C PHE A 111 3.96 -8.22 -10.29
N GLY A 112 4.41 -9.28 -9.63
CA GLY A 112 4.09 -10.66 -10.01
C GLY A 112 2.68 -11.08 -9.60
N ALA A 113 2.32 -10.84 -8.35
CA ALA A 113 0.98 -11.05 -7.82
C ALA A 113 0.57 -9.86 -6.94
N CYS A 114 -0.73 -9.65 -6.79
CA CYS A 114 -1.28 -8.78 -5.76
C CYS A 114 -2.30 -9.59 -4.98
N HIS A 115 -1.95 -9.94 -3.74
CA HIS A 115 -2.72 -10.83 -2.87
C HIS A 115 -3.73 -10.02 -2.07
N ASP A 116 -4.98 -10.46 -2.08
CA ASP A 116 -6.03 -9.92 -1.21
C ASP A 116 -5.90 -10.51 0.20
N PHE A 117 -5.63 -9.66 1.17
CA PHE A 117 -5.49 -10.04 2.58
C PHE A 117 -6.82 -9.99 3.33
N GLY A 118 -7.88 -9.41 2.75
CA GLY A 118 -9.19 -9.27 3.37
C GLY A 118 -9.59 -7.82 3.58
N GLY A 119 -10.41 -7.60 4.62
CA GLY A 119 -11.06 -6.32 4.90
C GLY A 119 -10.19 -5.29 5.60
N ALA A 120 -10.83 -4.23 6.07
CA ALA A 120 -10.20 -3.14 6.82
C ALA A 120 -9.54 -3.61 8.12
N ASP A 121 -10.00 -4.73 8.69
CA ASP A 121 -9.41 -5.39 9.87
C ASP A 121 -7.95 -5.86 9.64
N LYS A 122 -7.47 -5.83 8.39
CA LYS A 122 -6.09 -6.22 8.00
C LYS A 122 -5.16 -5.05 7.71
N PHE A 123 -5.57 -3.80 7.89
CA PHE A 123 -4.69 -2.65 7.66
C PHE A 123 -3.42 -2.71 8.52
N GLU A 124 -3.53 -3.01 9.82
CA GLU A 124 -2.37 -3.13 10.73
C GLU A 124 -1.50 -4.35 10.41
N LEU A 125 -2.08 -5.42 9.85
CA LEU A 125 -1.32 -6.59 9.39
C LEU A 125 -0.40 -6.22 8.23
N LEU A 126 -0.87 -5.43 7.26
CA LEU A 126 -0.04 -4.96 6.14
C LEU A 126 1.01 -3.92 6.57
N GLU A 127 0.73 -3.10 7.58
CA GLU A 127 1.76 -2.26 8.24
C GLU A 127 2.86 -3.12 8.86
N SER A 128 2.47 -4.19 9.56
CA SER A 128 3.42 -5.13 10.17
C SER A 128 4.26 -5.87 9.13
N LEU A 129 3.69 -6.22 7.98
CA LEU A 129 4.42 -6.80 6.87
C LEU A 129 5.45 -5.80 6.30
N ALA A 130 5.09 -4.53 6.13
CA ALA A 130 6.02 -3.48 5.75
C ALA A 130 7.13 -3.26 6.79
N LEU A 131 6.80 -3.31 8.08
CA LEU A 131 7.78 -3.27 9.15
C LEU A 131 8.75 -4.47 9.08
N GLY A 132 8.26 -5.65 8.71
CA GLY A 132 9.11 -6.81 8.41
C GLY A 132 10.14 -6.51 7.33
N TRP A 133 9.73 -5.87 6.24
CA TRP A 133 10.65 -5.44 5.19
C TRP A 133 11.65 -4.39 5.70
N VAL A 134 11.17 -3.34 6.40
CA VAL A 134 12.03 -2.29 6.98
C VAL A 134 13.06 -2.88 7.95
N LYS A 135 12.66 -3.88 8.76
CA LYS A 135 13.53 -4.56 9.70
C LYS A 135 14.71 -5.23 8.97
N LEU A 136 14.43 -5.97 7.92
CA LEU A 136 15.46 -6.67 7.13
C LEU A 136 16.31 -5.69 6.33
N ALA A 137 15.68 -4.82 5.56
CA ALA A 137 16.35 -3.94 4.61
C ALA A 137 17.17 -2.85 5.30
N VAL A 138 16.57 -2.15 6.27
CA VAL A 138 17.14 -0.95 6.89
C VAL A 138 17.78 -1.26 8.23
N MET A 139 17.05 -1.87 9.16
CA MET A 139 17.55 -2.03 10.53
C MET A 139 18.64 -3.11 10.64
N GLN A 140 18.54 -4.18 9.85
CA GLN A 140 19.55 -5.24 9.75
C GLN A 140 20.55 -5.01 8.60
N ARG A 141 20.41 -3.92 7.84
CA ARG A 141 21.36 -3.50 6.81
C ARG A 141 21.56 -4.49 5.66
N ASN A 142 20.54 -5.27 5.31
CA ASN A 142 20.61 -6.14 4.12
C ASN A 142 20.49 -5.37 2.79
N GLY A 143 20.22 -4.06 2.83
CA GLY A 143 19.98 -3.26 1.63
C GLY A 143 18.50 -3.27 1.23
N ARG A 144 18.13 -2.35 0.34
CA ARG A 144 16.73 -2.14 -0.08
C ARG A 144 16.32 -3.01 -1.28
N ASP A 145 17.28 -3.67 -1.93
CA ASP A 145 17.07 -4.58 -3.06
C ASP A 145 16.71 -6.00 -2.59
N ILE A 146 15.78 -6.08 -1.64
CA ILE A 146 15.13 -7.32 -1.20
C ILE A 146 13.62 -7.12 -1.21
N ALA A 147 12.85 -8.20 -1.35
CA ALA A 147 11.39 -8.14 -1.34
C ALA A 147 10.78 -9.46 -0.86
N PHE A 148 9.49 -9.41 -0.53
CA PHE A 148 8.71 -10.61 -0.21
C PHE A 148 7.99 -11.13 -1.45
N ARG A 149 7.94 -12.46 -1.57
CA ARG A 149 7.20 -13.19 -2.60
C ARG A 149 6.69 -14.50 -2.03
N VAL A 150 5.47 -14.88 -2.38
CA VAL A 150 4.89 -16.18 -2.05
C VAL A 150 5.40 -17.21 -3.06
N VAL A 151 6.08 -18.24 -2.56
CA VAL A 151 6.54 -19.39 -3.37
C VAL A 151 5.61 -20.58 -3.18
N ARG A 152 5.34 -21.34 -4.24
CA ARG A 152 4.48 -22.53 -4.24
C ARG A 152 5.30 -23.78 -4.58
N ARG A 153 4.85 -24.93 -4.09
CA ARG A 153 5.42 -26.27 -4.38
C ARG A 153 4.55 -26.99 -5.40
#